data_AF-M3ILA5-F1
#
_entry.id   AF-M3ILA5-F1
#
_cell.length_a   1.000
_cell.length_b   1.000
_cell.length_c   1.000
_cell.angle_alpha   90.00
_cell.angle_beta   90.00
_cell.angle_gamma   90.00
#
_symmetry.space_group_name_H-M   'P 1'
#
loop_
_entity.id
_entity.type
_entity.pdbx_description
1 polymer ?
#
loop_
_entity_poly.entity_id
_entity_poly.type
_entity_poly.pdbx_seq_one_letter_code
_entity_poly.pdbx_strand_id
1 'polypeptide(L)'
;MPVEQKDLDLNKPLDVNIPPTLGKTSLTPELSKAAIVLHGDHYKQLQAKLTKYVLWHPYAVILYTLSIPLVIGYGIWEYMIVCDSLIEFYFLIMRNKKDFIFAIFSSFPILASIFGCFGFLAYVVGEDMGIITSKFYAQKYCDSIFGFDIKAFSQNENNKDKKLAKLGKNTELIIYRESPIAIGTLVVDEEQSTTSKFVVKITGIHVRKVFQKVDFDVVLIEWAILRARELYQEYLTSQNVKTPPENSFILVSMDAYSFDGAFEKTLLNNGFKLLDVSYELNPFSPSGSNLMKRVFKLLNVSRDTFGIMLTVGEEDIELLNKNPLTKGENKARKRA
;
A
#
# COMPACT_ATOMS: atom_id res chain seq x y z
N MET A 1 11.71 18.18 26.36
CA MET A 1 11.69 19.14 25.24
C MET A 1 10.99 18.42 24.08
N PRO A 2 10.69 19.01 22.91
CA PRO A 2 10.21 18.18 21.80
C PRO A 2 11.36 17.25 21.34
N VAL A 3 11.09 15.94 21.23
CA VAL A 3 12.05 14.96 20.66
C VAL A 3 12.40 15.41 19.24
N GLU A 4 13.69 15.47 18.91
CA GLU A 4 14.13 15.77 17.55
C GLU A 4 13.59 14.71 16.59
N GLN A 5 12.73 15.13 15.66
CA GLN A 5 12.10 14.24 14.70
C GLN A 5 12.98 14.10 13.47
N LYS A 6 13.26 12.87 13.06
CA LYS A 6 13.97 12.61 11.81
C LYS A 6 13.08 13.01 10.64
N ASP A 7 13.53 14.00 9.86
CA ASP A 7 12.81 14.40 8.66
C ASP A 7 13.14 13.46 7.50
N LEU A 8 12.10 13.03 6.78
CA LEU A 8 12.23 12.14 5.64
C LEU A 8 11.79 12.88 4.38
N ASP A 9 12.77 13.32 3.59
CA ASP A 9 12.50 13.85 2.25
C ASP A 9 12.59 12.72 1.23
N LEU A 10 11.43 12.28 0.75
CA LEU A 10 11.33 11.21 -0.23
C LEU A 10 11.80 11.61 -1.63
N ASN A 11 11.92 12.90 -1.92
CA ASN A 11 12.37 13.41 -3.21
C ASN A 11 13.88 13.50 -3.32
N LYS A 12 14.59 13.46 -2.19
CA LYS A 12 16.05 13.45 -2.18
C LYS A 12 16.59 12.02 -2.27
N PRO A 13 17.66 11.81 -3.05
CA PRO A 13 18.37 10.54 -3.00
C PRO A 13 18.92 10.31 -1.59
N LEU A 14 19.12 9.04 -1.24
CA LEU A 14 19.81 8.70 0.01
C LEU A 14 21.23 9.24 -0.01
N ASP A 15 21.71 9.69 1.15
CA ASP A 15 23.05 10.23 1.26
C ASP A 15 24.09 9.17 0.86
N VAL A 16 25.04 9.58 0.01
CA VAL A 16 26.11 8.71 -0.48
C VAL A 16 27.23 8.58 0.53
N ASN A 17 27.36 9.57 1.42
CA ASN A 17 28.44 9.62 2.41
C ASN A 17 28.16 8.75 3.63
N ILE A 18 26.90 8.38 3.87
CA ILE A 18 26.50 7.48 4.96
C ILE A 18 26.81 6.04 4.53
N PRO A 19 27.45 5.22 5.39
CA PRO A 19 27.77 3.84 5.06
C PRO A 19 26.49 3.04 4.73
N PRO A 20 26.54 2.09 3.77
CA PRO A 20 25.40 1.30 3.34
C PRO A 20 25.02 0.24 4.39
N THR A 21 24.54 0.68 5.54
CA THR A 21 24.05 -0.19 6.61
C THR A 21 22.55 -0.43 6.42
N LEU A 22 22.15 -1.69 6.52
CA LEU A 22 20.76 -2.13 6.55
C LEU A 22 20.44 -2.59 7.98
N GLY A 23 19.35 -2.09 8.54
CA GLY A 23 18.92 -2.44 9.89
C GLY A 23 17.40 -2.51 10.00
N LYS A 24 16.93 -3.16 11.05
CA LYS A 24 15.52 -3.16 11.46
C LYS A 24 15.40 -2.47 12.81
N THR A 25 14.37 -1.68 13.00
CA THR A 25 14.05 -1.09 14.30
C THR A 25 12.55 -1.02 14.49
N SER A 26 12.10 -1.17 15.73
CA SER A 26 10.74 -0.77 16.09
C SER A 26 10.59 0.76 15.97
N LEU A 27 9.35 1.22 15.88
CA LEU A 27 9.05 2.65 15.87
C LEU A 27 9.56 3.32 17.16
N THR A 28 10.47 4.27 17.00
CA THR A 28 10.94 5.14 18.08
C THR A 28 10.27 6.51 17.97
N PRO A 29 10.17 7.26 19.08
CA PRO A 29 9.59 8.61 19.04
C PRO A 29 10.23 9.51 17.97
N GLU A 30 11.54 9.40 17.76
CA GLU A 30 12.33 10.13 16.75
C GLU A 30 11.93 9.81 15.30
N LEU A 31 11.44 8.59 15.03
CA LEU A 31 11.08 8.11 13.69
C LEU A 31 9.58 8.30 13.37
N SER A 32 8.79 8.83 14.30
CA SER A 32 7.33 8.98 14.16
C SER A 32 6.94 9.78 12.92
N LYS A 33 7.59 10.93 12.71
CA LYS A 33 7.33 11.76 11.51
C LYS A 33 7.65 11.00 10.22
N ALA A 34 8.79 10.31 10.17
CA ALA A 34 9.20 9.55 9.00
C ALA A 34 8.26 8.37 8.70
N ALA A 35 7.75 7.70 9.74
CA ALA A 35 6.76 6.63 9.60
C ALA A 35 5.44 7.13 9.01
N ILE A 36 4.94 8.29 9.45
CA ILE A 36 3.75 8.93 8.87
C ILE A 36 3.98 9.25 7.39
N VAL A 37 5.13 9.83 7.05
CA VAL A 37 5.47 10.18 5.67
C VAL A 37 5.55 8.93 4.78
N LEU A 38 6.10 7.82 5.28
CA LEU A 38 6.15 6.55 4.54
C LEU A 38 4.76 5.97 4.28
N HIS A 39 3.87 5.93 5.27
CA HIS A 39 2.50 5.49 5.03
C HIS A 39 1.74 6.46 4.11
N GLY A 40 2.00 7.76 4.16
CA GLY A 40 1.45 8.71 3.18
C GLY A 40 1.92 8.42 1.75
N ASP A 41 3.19 8.04 1.58
CA ASP A 41 3.75 7.63 0.29
C ASP A 41 3.12 6.34 -0.24
N HIS A 42 2.73 5.41 0.64
CA HIS A 42 1.98 4.20 0.25
C HIS A 42 0.72 4.56 -0.53
N TYR A 43 -0.14 5.41 0.02
CA TYR A 43 -1.39 5.82 -0.64
C TYR A 43 -1.15 6.63 -1.92
N LYS A 44 -0.07 7.44 -1.96
CA LYS A 44 0.34 8.14 -3.18
C LYS A 44 0.77 7.16 -4.28
N GLN A 45 1.51 6.11 -3.92
CA GLN A 45 1.89 5.05 -4.85
C GLN A 45 0.67 4.24 -5.31
N LEU A 46 -0.26 3.91 -4.41
CA LEU A 46 -1.53 3.27 -4.76
C LEU A 46 -2.35 4.13 -5.72
N GLN A 47 -2.45 5.44 -5.49
CA GLN A 47 -3.12 6.37 -6.39
C GLN A 47 -2.50 6.32 -7.80
N ALA A 48 -1.17 6.33 -7.89
CA ALA A 48 -0.48 6.21 -9.18
C ALA A 48 -0.71 4.85 -9.86
N LYS A 49 -0.75 3.75 -9.10
CA LYS A 49 -1.07 2.41 -9.62
C LYS A 49 -2.52 2.35 -10.12
N LEU A 50 -3.47 2.92 -9.39
CA LEU A 50 -4.88 3.02 -9.77
C LEU A 50 -5.05 3.83 -11.06
N THR A 51 -4.44 5.01 -11.16
CA THR A 51 -4.47 5.82 -12.39
C THR A 51 -3.94 5.03 -13.59
N LYS A 52 -2.81 4.34 -13.41
CA LYS A 52 -2.25 3.48 -14.47
C LYS A 52 -3.23 2.35 -14.81
N TYR A 53 -3.82 1.70 -13.81
CA TYR A 53 -4.77 0.61 -14.02
C TYR A 53 -5.98 1.05 -14.84
N VAL A 54 -6.55 2.22 -14.55
CA VAL A 54 -7.69 2.78 -15.30
C VAL A 54 -7.32 3.12 -16.74
N LEU A 55 -6.15 3.76 -16.96
CA LEU A 55 -5.70 4.14 -18.30
C LEU A 55 -5.40 2.93 -19.19
N TRP A 56 -4.94 1.83 -18.60
CA TRP A 56 -4.64 0.57 -19.29
C TRP A 56 -5.75 -0.47 -19.17
N HIS A 57 -6.93 -0.07 -18.68
CA HIS A 57 -8.06 -0.97 -18.52
C HIS A 57 -8.50 -1.53 -19.90
N PRO A 58 -8.95 -2.79 -20.01
CA PRO A 58 -9.36 -3.38 -21.29
C PRO A 58 -10.34 -2.52 -22.10
N TYR A 59 -11.31 -1.88 -21.43
CA TYR A 59 -12.24 -0.95 -22.08
C TYR A 59 -11.55 0.29 -22.67
N ALA A 60 -10.56 0.85 -21.97
CA ALA A 60 -9.78 1.98 -22.47
C ALA A 60 -8.93 1.55 -23.67
N VAL A 61 -8.27 0.40 -23.57
CA VAL A 61 -7.46 -0.16 -24.67
C VAL A 61 -8.31 -0.42 -25.91
N ILE A 62 -9.48 -1.07 -25.78
CA ILE A 62 -10.40 -1.30 -26.90
C ILE A 62 -10.82 0.04 -27.53
N LEU A 63 -11.17 1.04 -26.72
CA LEU A 63 -11.55 2.35 -27.24
C LEU A 63 -10.39 3.00 -27.99
N TYR A 64 -9.17 3.00 -27.45
CA TYR A 64 -8.00 3.55 -28.12
C TYR A 64 -7.72 2.85 -29.44
N THR A 65 -7.76 1.50 -29.44
CA THR A 65 -7.50 0.69 -30.64
C THR A 65 -8.52 0.94 -31.74
N LEU A 66 -9.79 1.25 -31.42
CA LEU A 66 -10.81 1.57 -32.41
C LEU A 66 -10.79 3.05 -32.82
N SER A 67 -10.72 3.96 -31.85
CA SER A 67 -10.88 5.39 -32.08
C SER A 67 -9.66 6.03 -32.74
N ILE A 68 -8.43 5.63 -32.39
CA ILE A 68 -7.23 6.23 -32.95
C ILE A 68 -7.14 5.99 -34.47
N PRO A 69 -7.29 4.75 -34.99
CA PRO A 69 -7.28 4.52 -36.44
C PRO A 69 -8.46 5.18 -37.16
N LEU A 70 -9.65 5.22 -36.55
CA LEU A 70 -10.81 5.90 -37.15
C LEU A 70 -10.56 7.40 -37.32
N VAL A 71 -10.03 8.06 -36.29
CA VAL A 71 -9.76 9.50 -36.29
C VAL A 71 -8.62 9.87 -37.24
N ILE A 72 -7.56 9.06 -37.27
CA ILE A 72 -6.45 9.24 -38.22
C ILE A 72 -6.92 8.94 -39.64
N GLY A 73 -7.66 7.84 -39.83
CA GLY A 73 -8.22 7.41 -41.11
C GLY A 73 -9.16 8.46 -41.71
N TYR A 74 -9.99 9.09 -40.88
CA TYR A 74 -10.81 10.23 -41.31
C TYR A 74 -9.95 11.44 -41.70
N GLY A 75 -8.93 11.78 -40.91
CA GLY A 75 -8.02 12.90 -41.21
C GLY A 75 -7.26 12.74 -42.52
N ILE A 76 -6.97 11.50 -42.94
CA ILE A 76 -6.28 11.19 -44.20
C ILE A 76 -7.21 10.64 -45.30
N TRP A 77 -8.52 10.72 -45.10
CA TRP A 77 -9.53 10.09 -45.97
C TRP A 77 -9.44 10.56 -47.42
N GLU A 78 -9.24 11.86 -47.63
CA GLU A 78 -9.10 12.45 -48.97
C GLU A 78 -7.85 11.91 -49.70
N TYR A 79 -6.78 11.63 -48.98
CA TYR A 79 -5.57 11.02 -49.53
C TYR A 79 -5.80 9.55 -49.91
N MET A 80 -6.62 8.83 -49.14
CA MET A 80 -6.94 7.43 -49.39
C MET A 80 -7.87 7.25 -50.60
N ILE A 81 -8.84 8.15 -50.81
CA ILE A 81 -9.75 8.07 -51.97
C ILE A 81 -9.00 8.30 -53.29
N VAL A 82 -8.01 9.18 -53.30
CA VAL A 82 -7.30 9.57 -54.53
C VAL A 82 -6.28 8.52 -54.98
N CYS A 83 -5.92 7.57 -54.11
CA CYS A 83 -4.89 6.57 -54.40
C CYS A 83 -5.51 5.20 -54.68
N ASP A 84 -5.25 4.64 -55.86
CA ASP A 84 -5.70 3.29 -56.24
C ASP A 84 -4.77 2.19 -55.71
N SER A 85 -3.54 2.57 -55.29
CA SER A 85 -2.56 1.64 -54.73
C SER A 85 -1.81 2.22 -53.51
N LEU A 86 -1.31 1.31 -52.63
CA LEU A 86 -0.48 1.68 -51.48
C LEU A 86 0.84 2.37 -51.88
N ILE A 87 1.34 2.06 -53.08
CA ILE A 87 2.58 2.64 -53.61
C ILE A 87 2.34 4.10 -54.01
N GLU A 88 1.23 4.40 -54.68
CA GLU A 88 0.83 5.77 -55.01
C GLU A 88 0.57 6.61 -53.76
N PHE A 89 -0.09 6.02 -52.76
CA PHE A 89 -0.31 6.67 -51.47
C PHE A 89 1.01 7.07 -50.80
N TYR A 90 2.00 6.19 -50.79
CA TYR A 90 3.32 6.49 -50.25
C TYR A 90 4.03 7.61 -51.03
N PHE A 91 3.98 7.58 -52.37
CA PHE A 91 4.55 8.65 -53.20
C PHE A 91 3.87 10.00 -52.98
N LEU A 92 2.55 9.99 -52.79
CA LEU A 92 1.75 11.19 -52.59
C LEU A 92 2.02 11.81 -51.21
N ILE A 93 2.20 11.00 -50.16
CA ILE A 93 2.68 11.44 -48.85
C ILE A 93 4.09 12.03 -48.94
N MET A 94 5.00 11.37 -49.65
CA MET A 94 6.39 11.82 -49.79
C MET A 94 6.50 13.13 -50.58
N ARG A 95 5.58 13.39 -51.51
CA ARG A 95 5.51 14.63 -52.29
C ARG A 95 4.87 15.77 -51.51
N ASN A 96 3.79 15.50 -50.77
CA ASN A 96 3.02 16.49 -50.03
C ASN A 96 3.17 16.33 -48.50
N LYS A 97 4.41 16.17 -48.03
CA LYS A 97 4.71 15.88 -46.61
C LYS A 97 4.09 16.89 -45.65
N LYS A 98 4.11 18.17 -45.99
CA LYS A 98 3.61 19.25 -45.11
C LYS A 98 2.09 19.15 -44.92
N ASP A 99 1.36 18.89 -45.99
CA ASP A 99 -0.10 18.81 -45.96
C ASP A 99 -0.56 17.52 -45.28
N PHE A 100 0.15 16.41 -45.49
CA PHE A 100 -0.08 15.16 -44.75
C PHE A 100 0.18 15.32 -43.24
N ILE A 101 1.28 15.97 -42.87
CA ILE A 101 1.59 16.28 -41.47
C ILE A 101 0.49 17.17 -40.88
N PHE A 102 0.05 18.20 -41.61
CA PHE A 102 -1.04 19.08 -41.17
C PHE A 102 -2.36 18.33 -40.98
N ALA A 103 -2.69 17.40 -41.89
CA ALA A 103 -3.86 16.53 -41.77
C ALA A 103 -3.82 15.67 -40.51
N ILE A 104 -2.66 15.06 -40.19
CA ILE A 104 -2.48 14.32 -38.91
C ILE A 104 -2.59 15.24 -37.70
N PHE A 105 -1.99 16.44 -37.75
CA PHE A 105 -2.09 17.41 -36.65
C PHE A 105 -3.52 17.90 -36.45
N SER A 106 -4.33 17.98 -37.51
CA SER A 106 -5.75 18.36 -37.42
C SER A 106 -6.58 17.33 -36.63
N SER A 107 -6.16 16.07 -36.61
CA SER A 107 -6.76 15.00 -35.80
C SER A 107 -6.38 15.08 -34.30
N PHE A 108 -5.35 15.84 -33.95
CA PHE A 108 -4.80 15.90 -32.59
C PHE A 108 -5.80 16.38 -31.53
N PRO A 109 -6.64 17.41 -31.74
CA PRO A 109 -7.64 17.84 -30.76
C PRO A 109 -8.65 16.75 -30.39
N ILE A 110 -9.05 15.92 -31.37
CA ILE A 110 -9.98 14.81 -31.14
C ILE A 110 -9.28 13.70 -30.35
N LEU A 111 -8.05 13.35 -30.73
CA LEU A 111 -7.23 12.39 -29.97
C LEU A 111 -6.99 12.87 -28.53
N ALA A 112 -6.63 14.14 -28.34
CA ALA A 112 -6.45 14.75 -27.03
C ALA A 112 -7.75 14.70 -26.20
N SER A 113 -8.91 14.86 -26.83
CA SER A 113 -10.22 14.73 -26.16
C SER A 113 -10.48 13.30 -25.69
N ILE A 114 -10.14 12.28 -26.49
CA ILE A 114 -10.26 10.87 -26.11
C ILE A 114 -9.36 10.54 -24.92
N PHE A 115 -8.09 10.93 -24.97
CA PHE A 115 -7.17 10.78 -23.83
C PHE A 115 -7.62 11.59 -22.61
N GLY A 116 -8.17 12.79 -22.83
CA GLY A 116 -8.71 13.66 -21.79
C GLY A 116 -9.88 13.02 -21.04
N CYS A 117 -10.79 12.33 -21.72
CA CYS A 117 -11.91 11.62 -21.09
C CYS A 117 -11.43 10.53 -20.12
N PHE A 118 -10.46 9.70 -20.51
CA PHE A 118 -9.90 8.68 -19.61
C PHE A 118 -8.98 9.26 -18.55
N GLY A 119 -8.26 10.33 -18.85
CA GLY A 119 -7.49 11.08 -17.86
C GLY A 119 -8.41 11.66 -16.78
N PHE A 120 -9.56 12.21 -17.17
CA PHE A 120 -10.59 12.67 -16.25
C PHE A 120 -11.21 11.53 -15.45
N LEU A 121 -11.56 10.41 -16.10
CA LEU A 121 -12.06 9.22 -15.40
C LEU A 121 -11.06 8.71 -14.36
N ALA A 122 -9.78 8.62 -14.72
CA ALA A 122 -8.72 8.20 -13.81
C ALA A 122 -8.52 9.18 -12.65
N TYR A 123 -8.66 10.49 -12.91
CA TYR A 123 -8.64 11.51 -11.86
C TYR A 123 -9.79 11.33 -10.86
N VAL A 124 -11.03 11.16 -11.36
CA VAL A 124 -12.22 10.96 -10.53
C VAL A 124 -12.11 9.65 -9.72
N VAL A 125 -11.72 8.55 -10.36
CA VAL A 125 -11.51 7.25 -9.69
C VAL A 125 -10.39 7.33 -8.65
N GLY A 126 -9.33 8.09 -8.93
CA GLY A 126 -8.21 8.31 -8.03
C GLY A 126 -8.47 9.28 -6.88
N GLU A 127 -9.64 9.94 -6.84
CA GLU A 127 -9.97 10.95 -5.83
C GLU A 127 -10.01 10.34 -4.42
N ASP A 128 -10.60 9.15 -4.24
CA ASP A 128 -10.69 8.48 -2.94
C ASP A 128 -9.30 8.27 -2.31
N MET A 129 -8.33 7.80 -3.11
CA MET A 129 -6.94 7.66 -2.66
C MET A 129 -6.25 9.01 -2.43
N GLY A 130 -6.56 10.01 -3.27
CA GLY A 130 -6.08 11.38 -3.12
C GLY A 130 -6.58 12.05 -1.83
N ILE A 131 -7.81 11.78 -1.41
CA ILE A 131 -8.37 12.26 -0.13
C ILE A 131 -7.59 11.66 1.03
N ILE A 132 -7.29 10.36 0.99
CA ILE A 132 -6.48 9.70 2.03
C ILE A 132 -5.08 10.33 2.08
N THR A 133 -4.44 10.53 0.92
CA THR A 133 -3.08 11.08 0.85
C THR A 133 -3.03 12.54 1.33
N SER A 134 -3.98 13.38 0.91
CA SER A 134 -4.03 14.80 1.29
C SER A 134 -4.37 15.01 2.76
N LYS A 135 -5.22 14.14 3.33
CA LYS A 135 -5.64 14.21 4.74
C LYS A 135 -4.86 13.25 5.64
N PHE A 136 -3.80 12.62 5.14
CA PHE A 136 -3.06 11.60 5.90
C PHE A 136 -2.50 12.14 7.22
N TYR A 137 -2.10 13.41 7.24
CA TYR A 137 -1.63 14.10 8.44
C TYR A 137 -2.73 14.38 9.49
N ALA A 138 -4.00 14.21 9.12
CA ALA A 138 -5.09 14.34 10.07
C ALA A 138 -5.08 13.15 11.03
N GLN A 139 -5.26 13.46 12.32
CA GLN A 139 -5.09 12.52 13.43
C GLN A 139 -5.87 11.22 13.23
N LYS A 140 -7.11 11.32 12.75
CA LYS A 140 -8.01 10.17 12.53
C LYS A 140 -7.39 9.07 11.65
N TYR A 141 -6.65 9.43 10.60
CA TYR A 141 -6.02 8.46 9.71
C TYR A 141 -4.80 7.81 10.36
N CYS A 142 -3.96 8.62 11.01
CA CYS A 142 -2.83 8.13 11.77
C CYS A 142 -3.27 7.15 12.87
N ASP A 143 -4.26 7.52 13.67
CA ASP A 143 -4.76 6.69 14.77
C ASP A 143 -5.29 5.35 14.26
N SER A 144 -5.98 5.35 13.12
CA SER A 144 -6.50 4.12 12.54
C SER A 144 -5.41 3.20 11.96
N ILE A 145 -4.28 3.75 11.53
CA ILE A 145 -3.16 2.96 10.98
C ILE A 145 -2.28 2.44 12.09
N PHE A 146 -1.89 3.30 13.03
CA PHE A 146 -1.00 2.91 14.12
C PHE A 146 -1.73 2.24 15.29
N GLY A 147 -3.04 2.44 15.43
CA GLY A 147 -3.84 1.96 16.56
C GLY A 147 -3.66 2.80 17.84
N PHE A 148 -2.96 3.93 17.76
CA PHE A 148 -2.71 4.83 18.88
C PHE A 148 -2.34 6.25 18.40
N ASP A 149 -2.37 7.21 19.33
CA ASP A 149 -2.00 8.60 19.04
C ASP A 149 -0.48 8.74 18.81
N ILE A 150 -0.11 8.78 17.53
CA ILE A 150 1.29 8.94 17.11
C ILE A 150 1.88 10.32 17.47
N LYS A 151 1.05 11.36 17.63
CA LYS A 151 1.53 12.69 18.04
C LYS A 151 1.88 12.70 19.52
N ALA A 152 1.08 12.05 20.36
CA ALA A 152 1.43 11.84 21.76
C ALA A 152 2.69 10.98 21.89
N PHE A 153 2.81 9.93 21.07
CA PHE A 153 3.98 9.06 21.04
C PHE A 153 5.28 9.78 20.63
N SER A 154 5.22 10.67 19.64
CA SER A 154 6.41 11.41 19.17
C SER A 154 7.00 12.34 20.23
N GLN A 155 6.20 12.74 21.23
CA GLN A 155 6.61 13.58 22.35
C GLN A 155 7.08 12.78 23.58
N ASN A 156 7.01 11.45 23.55
CA ASN A 156 7.34 10.58 24.67
C ASN A 156 8.86 10.38 24.83
N GLU A 157 9.56 11.44 25.28
CA GLU A 157 10.99 11.38 25.63
C GLU A 157 11.26 10.28 26.67
N ASN A 158 12.26 9.44 26.43
CA ASN A 158 12.73 8.37 27.32
C ASN A 158 11.68 7.30 27.71
N ASN A 159 10.64 7.06 26.89
CA ASN A 159 9.61 6.05 27.16
C ASN A 159 8.95 6.21 28.55
N LYS A 160 8.70 7.46 28.97
CA LYS A 160 8.03 7.76 30.24
C LYS A 160 6.68 7.08 30.33
N ASP A 161 5.91 7.10 29.23
CA ASP A 161 4.73 6.26 29.10
C ASP A 161 5.12 4.89 28.50
N LYS A 162 5.23 3.89 29.39
CA LYS A 162 5.55 2.50 29.02
C LYS A 162 4.46 1.85 28.17
N LYS A 163 3.20 2.29 28.26
CA LYS A 163 2.10 1.73 27.45
C LYS A 163 2.25 2.18 26.00
N LEU A 164 2.44 3.48 25.78
CA LEU A 164 2.69 4.03 24.44
C LEU A 164 3.98 3.48 23.84
N ALA A 165 5.05 3.36 24.63
CA ALA A 165 6.31 2.75 24.18
C ALA A 165 6.14 1.29 23.73
N LYS A 166 5.23 0.53 24.37
CA LYS A 166 4.92 -0.85 23.98
C LYS A 166 4.19 -0.90 22.63
N LEU A 167 3.28 0.04 22.37
CA LEU A 167 2.54 0.12 21.10
C LEU A 167 3.46 0.44 19.91
N GLY A 168 4.55 1.19 20.12
CA GLY A 168 5.59 1.39 19.10
C GLY A 168 6.25 0.09 18.60
N LYS A 169 6.24 -0.99 19.40
CA LYS A 169 6.73 -2.32 18.98
C LYS A 169 5.84 -2.98 17.92
N ASN A 170 4.62 -2.50 17.73
CA ASN A 170 3.68 -2.99 16.71
C ASN A 170 3.90 -2.29 15.35
N THR A 171 4.99 -1.55 15.20
CA THR A 171 5.45 -1.01 13.93
C THR A 171 6.93 -1.32 13.77
N GLU A 172 7.30 -1.95 12.66
CA GLU A 172 8.69 -2.20 12.27
C GLU A 172 9.08 -1.35 11.07
N LEU A 173 10.27 -0.78 11.16
CA LEU A 173 10.91 0.04 10.14
C LEU A 173 12.17 -0.66 9.66
N ILE A 174 12.32 -0.77 8.35
CA ILE A 174 13.59 -1.16 7.71
C ILE A 174 14.32 0.12 7.34
N ILE A 175 15.53 0.27 7.86
CA ILE A 175 16.37 1.45 7.69
C ILE A 175 17.55 1.09 6.80
N TYR A 176 17.80 1.91 5.79
CA TYR A 176 18.98 1.83 4.94
C TYR A 176 19.66 3.19 4.85
N ARG A 177 20.97 3.25 5.14
CA ARG A 177 21.74 4.50 5.24
C ARG A 177 21.06 5.52 6.17
N GLU A 178 20.67 5.02 7.33
CA GLU A 178 19.93 5.74 8.36
C GLU A 178 18.56 6.30 7.95
N SER A 179 18.10 6.09 6.72
CA SER A 179 16.77 6.51 6.25
C SER A 179 15.81 5.33 6.28
N PRO A 180 14.59 5.47 6.83
CA PRO A 180 13.60 4.40 6.76
C PRO A 180 13.12 4.24 5.30
N ILE A 181 13.17 3.01 4.81
CA ILE A 181 12.86 2.64 3.41
C ILE A 181 11.63 1.76 3.28
N ALA A 182 11.25 1.08 4.36
CA ALA A 182 10.04 0.28 4.44
C ALA A 182 9.45 0.32 5.85
N ILE A 183 8.14 0.12 5.94
CA ILE A 183 7.37 0.14 7.19
C ILE A 183 6.30 -0.96 7.15
N GLY A 184 6.16 -1.68 8.26
CA GLY A 184 5.04 -2.57 8.52
C GLY A 184 4.37 -2.16 9.83
N THR A 185 3.04 -2.10 9.84
CA THR A 185 2.25 -1.75 11.02
C THR A 185 1.11 -2.74 11.20
N LEU A 186 0.84 -3.10 12.46
CA LEU A 186 -0.22 -4.01 12.86
C LEU A 186 -0.99 -3.47 14.07
N VAL A 187 -2.29 -3.75 14.10
CA VAL A 187 -3.23 -3.32 15.13
C VAL A 187 -4.06 -4.52 15.55
N VAL A 188 -4.26 -4.67 16.86
CA VAL A 188 -5.14 -5.70 17.42
C VAL A 188 -6.58 -5.18 17.36
N ASP A 189 -7.50 -6.00 16.85
CA ASP A 189 -8.93 -5.71 16.95
C ASP A 189 -9.41 -6.18 18.33
N GLU A 190 -9.38 -5.27 19.31
CA GLU A 190 -9.75 -5.58 20.69
C GLU A 190 -11.25 -5.94 20.84
N GLU A 191 -12.11 -5.47 19.93
CA GLU A 191 -13.56 -5.72 20.00
C GLU A 191 -13.90 -7.16 19.60
N GLN A 192 -13.20 -7.69 18.59
CA GLN A 192 -13.44 -9.05 18.10
C GLN A 192 -12.54 -10.11 18.75
N SER A 193 -11.51 -9.67 19.48
CA SER A 193 -10.52 -10.56 20.09
C SER A 193 -11.00 -11.14 21.41
N THR A 194 -10.95 -12.46 21.48
CA THR A 194 -11.24 -13.30 22.65
C THR A 194 -10.05 -14.23 22.91
N THR A 195 -10.07 -14.95 24.03
CA THR A 195 -9.00 -15.92 24.35
C THR A 195 -8.93 -17.08 23.36
N SER A 196 -10.04 -17.45 22.70
CA SER A 196 -10.10 -18.50 21.68
C SER A 196 -9.89 -17.97 20.25
N LYS A 197 -10.38 -16.77 19.94
CA LYS A 197 -10.24 -16.12 18.63
C LYS A 197 -9.52 -14.79 18.80
N PHE A 198 -8.28 -14.70 18.35
CA PHE A 198 -7.52 -13.45 18.38
C PHE A 198 -7.44 -12.85 16.98
N VAL A 199 -7.82 -11.59 16.82
CA VAL A 199 -7.90 -10.93 15.51
C VAL A 199 -6.88 -9.79 15.44
N VAL A 200 -5.98 -9.88 14.47
CA VAL A 200 -4.96 -8.85 14.20
C VAL A 200 -5.11 -8.38 12.77
N LYS A 201 -5.07 -7.06 12.57
CA LYS A 201 -5.08 -6.44 11.26
C LYS A 201 -3.71 -5.82 10.97
N ILE A 202 -3.10 -6.22 9.87
CA ILE A 202 -1.98 -5.50 9.27
C ILE A 202 -2.57 -4.28 8.57
N THR A 203 -2.36 -3.12 9.16
CA THR A 203 -2.98 -1.86 8.72
C THR A 203 -2.20 -1.18 7.60
N GLY A 204 -0.91 -1.52 7.44
CA GLY A 204 -0.12 -1.04 6.32
C GLY A 204 1.22 -1.75 6.21
N ILE A 205 1.58 -2.11 4.97
CA ILE A 205 2.93 -2.50 4.58
C ILE A 205 3.32 -1.61 3.42
N HIS A 206 4.47 -0.95 3.54
CA HIS A 206 4.96 -0.08 2.50
C HIS A 206 6.46 -0.22 2.31
N VAL A 207 6.85 -0.20 1.04
CA VAL A 207 8.24 -0.17 0.60
C VAL A 207 8.38 0.97 -0.41
N ARG A 208 9.37 1.85 -0.21
CA ARG A 208 9.66 2.92 -1.17
C ARG A 208 9.88 2.32 -2.57
N LYS A 209 9.35 2.96 -3.61
CA LYS A 209 9.35 2.47 -4.99
C LYS A 209 10.70 1.95 -5.49
N VAL A 210 11.80 2.64 -5.13
CA VAL A 210 13.17 2.27 -5.54
C VAL A 210 13.65 0.94 -4.94
N PHE A 211 13.04 0.48 -3.85
CA PHE A 211 13.38 -0.77 -3.15
C PHE A 211 12.34 -1.89 -3.36
N GLN A 212 11.34 -1.70 -4.22
CA GLN A 212 10.27 -2.69 -4.46
C GLN A 212 10.77 -4.04 -5.02
N LYS A 213 12.00 -4.11 -5.54
CA LYS A 213 12.59 -5.34 -6.08
C LYS A 213 13.30 -6.22 -5.03
N VAL A 214 13.38 -5.76 -3.78
CA VAL A 214 14.20 -6.39 -2.72
C VAL A 214 13.33 -7.20 -1.74
N ASP A 215 12.09 -7.51 -2.11
CA ASP A 215 11.14 -8.35 -1.35
C ASP A 215 10.99 -7.97 0.14
N PHE A 216 11.16 -6.69 0.47
CA PHE A 216 11.01 -6.18 1.84
C PHE A 216 9.56 -6.29 2.34
N ASP A 217 8.59 -6.31 1.44
CA ASP A 217 7.19 -6.58 1.73
C ASP A 217 7.00 -8.00 2.30
N VAL A 218 7.67 -9.02 1.73
CA VAL A 218 7.67 -10.39 2.26
C VAL A 218 8.23 -10.42 3.68
N VAL A 219 9.38 -9.78 3.89
CA VAL A 219 10.04 -9.73 5.21
C VAL A 219 9.14 -9.07 6.27
N LEU A 220 8.39 -8.03 5.88
CA LEU A 220 7.45 -7.34 6.78
C LEU A 220 6.18 -8.16 7.03
N ILE A 221 5.70 -8.93 6.05
CA ILE A 221 4.58 -9.87 6.24
C ILE A 221 4.96 -10.96 7.25
N GLU A 222 6.14 -11.57 7.09
CA GLU A 222 6.66 -12.58 8.01
C GLU A 222 6.84 -12.02 9.44
N TRP A 223 7.40 -10.81 9.55
CA TRP A 223 7.49 -10.10 10.83
C TRP A 223 6.11 -9.89 11.45
N ALA A 224 5.11 -9.45 10.67
CA ALA A 224 3.77 -9.19 11.18
C ALA A 224 3.09 -10.47 11.70
N ILE A 225 3.29 -11.61 11.03
CA ILE A 225 2.81 -12.93 11.48
C ILE A 225 3.46 -13.30 12.83
N LEU A 226 4.78 -13.13 12.96
CA LEU A 226 5.49 -13.41 14.20
C LEU A 226 5.03 -12.48 15.33
N ARG A 227 4.90 -11.19 15.06
CA ARG A 227 4.46 -10.19 16.04
C ARG A 227 3.00 -10.41 16.46
N ALA A 228 2.13 -10.89 15.57
CA ALA A 228 0.76 -11.27 15.92
C ALA A 228 0.72 -12.43 16.95
N ARG A 229 1.64 -13.41 16.83
CA ARG A 229 1.78 -14.49 17.83
C ARG A 229 2.27 -13.97 19.17
N GLU A 230 3.25 -13.07 19.18
CA GLU A 230 3.73 -12.42 20.40
C GLU A 230 2.60 -11.63 21.08
N LEU A 231 1.82 -10.87 20.32
CA LEU A 231 0.68 -10.12 20.85
C LEU A 231 -0.40 -11.02 21.44
N TYR A 232 -0.66 -12.18 20.82
CA TYR A 232 -1.59 -13.15 21.40
C TYR A 232 -1.09 -13.68 22.75
N GLN A 233 0.20 -13.98 22.88
CA GLN A 233 0.78 -14.40 24.17
C GLN A 233 0.73 -13.28 25.23
N GLU A 234 1.01 -12.05 24.82
CA GLU A 234 0.87 -10.88 25.69
C GLU A 234 -0.58 -10.70 26.16
N TYR A 235 -1.56 -10.96 25.29
CA TYR A 235 -2.99 -10.94 25.60
C TYR A 235 -3.40 -12.07 26.55
N LEU A 236 -2.95 -13.30 26.32
CA LEU A 236 -3.19 -14.41 27.24
C LEU A 236 -2.62 -14.13 28.64
N THR A 237 -1.41 -13.59 28.70
CA THR A 237 -0.74 -13.22 29.95
C THR A 237 -1.51 -12.13 30.69
N SER A 238 -2.06 -11.13 29.99
CA SER A 238 -2.85 -10.07 30.60
C SER A 238 -4.19 -10.57 31.15
N GLN A 239 -4.76 -11.62 30.54
CA GLN A 239 -5.95 -12.32 31.00
C GLN A 239 -5.67 -13.42 32.05
N ASN A 240 -4.42 -13.54 32.53
CA ASN A 240 -3.96 -14.59 33.46
C ASN A 240 -4.15 -16.03 32.93
N VAL A 241 -4.22 -16.22 31.61
CA VAL A 241 -4.31 -17.52 30.96
C VAL A 241 -2.91 -17.96 30.54
N LYS A 242 -2.42 -19.07 31.09
CA LYS A 242 -1.05 -19.56 30.82
C LYS A 242 -0.96 -20.43 29.57
N THR A 243 -2.03 -21.14 29.25
CA THR A 243 -2.11 -22.07 28.12
C THR A 243 -3.25 -21.63 27.21
N PRO A 244 -3.02 -21.54 25.89
CA PRO A 244 -4.08 -21.26 24.94
C PRO A 244 -5.23 -22.28 25.11
N PRO A 245 -6.50 -21.84 25.07
CA PRO A 245 -7.64 -22.76 25.06
C PRO A 245 -7.56 -23.73 23.87
N GLU A 246 -8.13 -24.93 24.02
CA GLU A 246 -8.23 -25.88 22.91
C GLU A 246 -8.91 -25.24 21.69
N ASN A 247 -8.37 -25.52 20.50
CA ASN A 247 -8.82 -24.96 19.22
C ASN A 247 -8.73 -23.43 19.09
N SER A 248 -7.81 -22.77 19.82
CA SER A 248 -7.58 -21.35 19.63
C SER A 248 -6.85 -21.06 18.31
N PHE A 249 -7.21 -19.92 17.71
CA PHE A 249 -6.60 -19.47 16.47
C PHE A 249 -6.37 -17.96 16.45
N ILE A 250 -5.34 -17.56 15.72
CA ILE A 250 -5.05 -16.16 15.42
C ILE A 250 -5.43 -15.91 13.96
N LEU A 251 -6.35 -14.98 13.74
CA LEU A 251 -6.69 -14.50 12.41
C LEU A 251 -5.87 -13.22 12.15
N VAL A 252 -4.92 -13.31 11.22
CA VAL A 252 -4.19 -12.14 10.72
C VAL A 252 -4.82 -11.73 9.39
N SER A 253 -5.28 -10.49 9.30
CA SER A 253 -5.94 -9.94 8.11
C SER A 253 -5.19 -8.73 7.54
N MET A 254 -5.28 -8.51 6.24
CA MET A 254 -4.70 -7.37 5.55
C MET A 254 -5.56 -6.99 4.35
N ASP A 255 -5.73 -5.69 4.11
CA ASP A 255 -6.37 -5.20 2.89
C ASP A 255 -5.33 -5.04 1.78
N ALA A 256 -5.65 -5.55 0.59
CA ALA A 256 -4.96 -5.30 -0.67
C ALA A 256 -5.93 -4.68 -1.68
N TYR A 257 -5.42 -4.21 -2.81
CA TYR A 257 -6.24 -3.61 -3.85
C TYR A 257 -6.07 -4.37 -5.17
N SER A 258 -7.17 -4.59 -5.89
CA SER A 258 -7.22 -5.38 -7.12
C SER A 258 -6.31 -4.83 -8.25
N PHE A 259 -5.99 -3.55 -8.20
CA PHE A 259 -5.09 -2.89 -9.14
C PHE A 259 -3.60 -3.04 -8.76
N ASP A 260 -3.29 -3.67 -7.62
CA ASP A 260 -1.92 -3.97 -7.16
C ASP A 260 -1.66 -5.49 -7.13
N GLY A 261 -1.88 -6.15 -8.26
CA GLY A 261 -1.76 -7.60 -8.38
C GLY A 261 -0.36 -8.18 -8.08
N ALA A 262 0.67 -7.35 -7.96
CA ALA A 262 1.97 -7.81 -7.44
C ALA A 262 1.87 -8.11 -5.94
N PHE A 263 1.26 -7.20 -5.18
CA PHE A 263 1.11 -7.34 -3.74
C PHE A 263 0.11 -8.44 -3.36
N GLU A 264 -0.99 -8.58 -4.12
CA GLU A 264 -1.93 -9.72 -3.93
C GLU A 264 -1.25 -11.06 -4.12
N LYS A 265 -0.39 -11.19 -5.15
CA LYS A 265 0.42 -12.39 -5.36
C LYS A 265 1.38 -12.62 -4.19
N THR A 266 2.00 -11.56 -3.67
CA THR A 266 2.85 -11.67 -2.47
C THR A 266 2.05 -12.23 -1.30
N LEU A 267 0.85 -11.74 -1.03
CA LEU A 267 -0.01 -12.24 0.06
C LEU A 267 -0.40 -13.71 -0.15
N LEU A 268 -0.87 -14.07 -1.34
CA LEU A 268 -1.23 -15.45 -1.70
C LEU A 268 -0.04 -16.41 -1.53
N ASN A 269 1.16 -16.01 -1.96
CA ASN A 269 2.39 -16.79 -1.82
C ASN A 269 2.80 -16.97 -0.35
N ASN A 270 2.44 -16.00 0.51
CA ASN A 270 2.65 -16.07 1.96
C ASN A 270 1.50 -16.80 2.70
N GLY A 271 0.62 -17.50 1.99
CA GLY A 271 -0.42 -18.35 2.57
C GLY A 271 -1.70 -17.63 2.98
N PHE A 272 -1.83 -16.34 2.67
CA PHE A 272 -3.10 -15.63 2.86
C PHE A 272 -4.14 -16.11 1.84
N LYS A 273 -5.41 -16.06 2.24
CA LYS A 273 -6.56 -16.37 1.39
C LYS A 273 -7.49 -15.17 1.34
N LEU A 274 -8.17 -14.99 0.22
CA LEU A 274 -9.20 -13.98 0.07
C LEU A 274 -10.37 -14.29 1.03
N LEU A 275 -10.75 -13.32 1.84
CA LEU A 275 -11.86 -13.42 2.80
C LEU A 275 -13.07 -12.61 2.34
N ASP A 276 -12.84 -11.37 1.90
CA ASP A 276 -13.91 -10.44 1.50
C ASP A 276 -13.45 -9.52 0.36
N VAL A 277 -14.41 -9.01 -0.42
CA VAL A 277 -14.20 -8.10 -1.54
C VAL A 277 -15.13 -6.91 -1.38
N SER A 278 -14.55 -5.72 -1.22
CA SER A 278 -15.30 -4.47 -1.08
C SER A 278 -15.00 -3.51 -2.22
N TYR A 279 -16.04 -2.88 -2.76
CA TYR A 279 -15.91 -1.78 -3.72
C TYR A 279 -15.83 -0.41 -3.04
N GLU A 280 -15.52 -0.37 -1.74
CA GLU A 280 -15.21 0.84 -1.01
C GLU A 280 -13.70 0.95 -0.81
N LEU A 281 -13.07 1.82 -1.60
CA LEU A 281 -11.61 1.95 -1.60
C LEU A 281 -11.07 2.56 -0.30
N ASN A 282 -11.79 3.52 0.29
CA ASN A 282 -11.35 4.17 1.52
C ASN A 282 -11.83 3.40 2.76
N PRO A 283 -10.95 2.75 3.55
CA PRO A 283 -11.34 2.03 4.76
C PRO A 283 -11.71 2.95 5.94
N PHE A 284 -11.33 4.23 5.92
CA PHE A 284 -11.45 5.14 7.06
C PHE A 284 -12.71 6.01 7.04
N SER A 285 -13.37 6.10 5.88
CA SER A 285 -14.63 6.81 5.71
C SER A 285 -15.49 6.14 4.63
N PRO A 286 -16.34 5.16 4.99
CA PRO A 286 -17.13 4.36 4.04
C PRO A 286 -18.27 5.13 3.33
N SER A 287 -18.26 6.47 3.36
CA SER A 287 -19.28 7.33 2.73
C SER A 287 -19.05 7.52 1.23
N GLY A 288 -18.83 6.43 0.49
CA GLY A 288 -18.72 6.46 -0.96
C GLY A 288 -20.08 6.65 -1.63
N SER A 289 -20.18 7.52 -2.63
CA SER A 289 -21.41 7.68 -3.42
C SER A 289 -21.74 6.37 -4.14
N ASN A 290 -23.02 6.00 -4.20
CA ASN A 290 -23.47 4.77 -4.89
C ASN A 290 -23.06 4.74 -6.38
N LEU A 291 -22.87 5.92 -6.98
CA LEU A 291 -22.40 6.06 -8.35
C LEU A 291 -20.92 5.63 -8.48
N MET A 292 -20.06 6.07 -7.55
CA MET A 292 -18.65 5.67 -7.55
C MET A 292 -18.48 4.16 -7.34
N LYS A 293 -19.28 3.54 -6.47
CA LYS A 293 -19.29 2.08 -6.30
C LYS A 293 -19.60 1.33 -7.60
N ARG A 294 -20.51 1.86 -8.44
CA ARG A 294 -20.82 1.28 -9.75
C ARG A 294 -19.66 1.44 -10.73
N VAL A 295 -18.99 2.60 -10.72
CA VAL A 295 -17.79 2.84 -11.55
C VAL A 295 -16.66 1.89 -11.15
N PHE A 296 -16.40 1.73 -9.86
CA PHE A 296 -15.40 0.79 -9.35
C PHE A 296 -15.74 -0.65 -9.74
N LYS A 297 -17.01 -1.05 -9.63
CA LYS A 297 -17.46 -2.38 -10.08
C LYS A 297 -17.30 -2.57 -11.59
N LEU A 298 -17.59 -1.55 -12.40
CA LEU A 298 -17.40 -1.60 -13.85
C LEU A 298 -15.91 -1.78 -14.22
N LEU A 299 -15.03 -1.08 -13.51
CA LEU A 299 -13.59 -1.12 -13.73
C LEU A 299 -12.90 -2.27 -12.99
N ASN A 300 -13.64 -3.12 -12.27
CA ASN A 300 -13.09 -4.18 -11.41
C ASN A 300 -12.05 -3.69 -10.40
N VAL A 301 -12.28 -2.49 -9.87
CA VAL A 301 -11.44 -1.84 -8.85
C VAL A 301 -12.05 -2.15 -7.48
N SER A 302 -11.39 -2.97 -6.68
CA SER A 302 -11.84 -3.39 -5.35
C SER A 302 -10.72 -3.32 -4.32
N ARG A 303 -11.13 -3.26 -3.06
CA ARG A 303 -10.31 -3.53 -1.89
C ARG A 303 -10.64 -4.94 -1.42
N ASP A 304 -9.64 -5.79 -1.46
CA ASP A 304 -9.75 -7.21 -1.20
C ASP A 304 -9.11 -7.50 0.15
N THR A 305 -9.89 -8.03 1.10
CA THR A 305 -9.39 -8.39 2.42
C THR A 305 -8.87 -9.81 2.38
N PHE A 306 -7.58 -9.95 2.59
CA PHE A 306 -6.88 -11.22 2.70
C PHE A 306 -6.70 -11.60 4.17
N GLY A 307 -6.71 -12.89 4.49
CA GLY A 307 -6.38 -13.35 5.83
C GLY A 307 -5.75 -14.73 5.88
N ILE A 308 -5.00 -14.95 6.94
CA ILE A 308 -4.37 -16.21 7.29
C ILE A 308 -4.80 -16.60 8.70
N MET A 309 -5.15 -17.87 8.87
CA MET A 309 -5.52 -18.44 10.16
C MET A 309 -4.33 -19.25 10.68
N LEU A 310 -3.81 -18.84 11.84
CA LEU A 310 -2.71 -19.51 12.51
C LEU A 310 -3.31 -20.35 13.64
N THR A 311 -3.17 -21.66 13.56
CA THR A 311 -3.50 -22.57 14.67
C THR A 311 -2.46 -22.43 15.76
N VAL A 312 -2.87 -22.24 17.01
CA VAL A 312 -1.93 -22.14 18.13
C VAL A 312 -1.75 -23.52 18.75
N GLY A 313 -0.61 -24.15 18.51
CA GLY A 313 -0.21 -25.39 19.18
C GLY A 313 0.73 -25.13 20.38
N GLU A 314 0.96 -26.14 21.21
CA GLU A 314 1.98 -26.07 22.28
C GLU A 314 3.39 -25.79 21.72
N GLU A 315 3.68 -26.20 20.48
CA GLU A 315 4.96 -26.01 19.79
C GLU A 315 5.28 -24.53 19.49
N ASP A 316 4.27 -23.68 19.28
CA ASP A 316 4.48 -22.24 19.03
C ASP A 316 5.00 -21.51 20.27
N ILE A 317 4.66 -22.01 21.47
CA ILE A 317 5.17 -21.49 22.75
C ILE A 317 6.66 -21.80 22.89
N GLU A 318 7.12 -22.96 22.42
CA GLU A 318 8.54 -23.33 22.44
C GLU A 318 9.39 -22.55 21.44
N LEU A 319 8.88 -22.29 20.23
CA LEU A 319 9.57 -21.51 19.21
C LEU A 319 9.80 -20.06 19.66
N LEU A 320 8.83 -19.46 20.34
CA LEU A 320 8.94 -18.09 20.87
C LEU A 320 9.87 -17.98 22.09
N ASN A 321 9.97 -19.04 22.91
CA ASN A 321 10.93 -19.12 24.02
C ASN A 321 12.39 -19.29 23.56
N LYS A 322 12.62 -19.82 22.35
CA LYS A 322 13.95 -19.99 21.75
C LYS A 322 14.45 -18.73 21.02
N ASN A 323 13.58 -17.77 20.73
CA ASN A 323 13.90 -16.56 19.98
C ASN A 323 14.75 -15.58 20.82
N PRO A 324 15.89 -15.05 20.33
CA PRO A 324 16.78 -14.18 21.12
C PRO A 324 16.16 -12.83 21.54
N LEU A 325 15.04 -12.42 20.95
CA LEU A 325 14.30 -11.20 21.30
C LEU A 325 13.67 -11.27 22.71
N THR A 326 13.25 -12.44 23.18
CA THR A 326 12.66 -12.64 24.53
C THR A 326 13.72 -12.85 25.62
N LYS A 327 14.94 -13.30 25.28
CA LYS A 327 16.02 -13.50 26.26
C LYS A 327 16.54 -12.19 26.88
N GLY A 328 16.36 -11.05 26.21
CA GLY A 328 16.70 -9.73 26.76
C GLY A 328 15.88 -9.34 27.99
N GLU A 329 14.59 -9.69 28.01
CA GLU A 329 13.67 -9.28 29.09
C GLU A 329 13.82 -10.14 30.36
N ASN A 330 14.14 -11.43 30.22
CA ASN A 330 14.31 -12.34 31.38
C ASN A 330 15.63 -12.12 32.15
N LYS A 331 16.66 -11.53 31.53
CA LYS A 331 17.88 -11.13 32.26
C LYS A 331 17.70 -9.83 33.05
N ALA A 332 16.83 -8.93 32.59
CA ALA A 332 16.54 -7.68 33.29
C ALA A 332 15.66 -7.90 34.54
N ARG A 333 14.69 -8.82 34.48
CA ARG A 333 13.83 -9.16 35.63
C ARG A 333 14.51 -9.95 36.75
N LYS A 334 15.63 -10.63 36.48
CA LYS A 334 16.41 -11.34 37.51
C LYS A 334 17.44 -10.44 38.23
N ARG A 335 17.54 -9.17 37.86
CA ARG A 335 18.48 -8.19 38.45
C ARG A 335 17.79 -6.94 39.01
N ALA A 336 16.46 -6.99 39.21
CA ALA A 336 15.70 -5.92 39.86
C ALA A 336 15.24 -6.37 41.24
#